data_AF-A0A6I3KKF9-F1
#
_entry.id   AF-A0A6I3KKF9-F1
#
_cell.length_a   1.000
_cell.length_b   1.000
_cell.length_c   1.000
_cell.angle_alpha   90.00
_cell.angle_beta   90.00
_cell.angle_gamma   90.00
#
_symmetry.space_group_name_H-M   'P 1'
#
loop_
_entity.id
_entity.type
_entity.pdbx_description
1 polymer ?
#
loop_
_entity_poly.entity_id
_entity_poly.type
_entity_poly.pdbx_seq_one_letter_code
_entity_poly.pdbx_strand_id
1 'polypeptide(L)'
;MSEQDDTQRREYEERLQRRLKILKDEFEAGKIVIAPGLQVIESLKAVRYAADGTIDLSTVDGLVRSMALMAEHIHERGEAKKAASLREIQELYFNFLYLNFKPYFETMLKGKLTPHEAGLAISRSEQSRKEFLRALPDFMEAIEGFWAGMAGALHAHLEDMHGTMKCSYGGDIFPSHAENIASKCGLYADTIILPDPFLRSREIFANWSEEKSVYYLVKNAMNVLQYRELALANVEPPIVVISPDYSELVRNEKKFVGLVSESDCLAHASRIFGRKFESMDSLMEYAEHFDTLDTLLPEIKDPRRVLFDAELKGGAREHITSMLDDPSSALLKSKHPGVVVAASAFGRMAQANDLLIKSRRLGATPVIDAPTSWQYFVWKLEYDADRASEGAPQTDDLHVLRALESLSHTDMEWLGKVPPRALIELRESGALAEIRSIMAAGVKEVAEARPDNFFRSKDRVFENLERALDVHQGQLDALRAKTWKFAGKDIGTWVVTGTVAVSAALTGYPIFALAALAVDQVVDVPKLKDIPESIKELAKESKKLRQSPVGLLFSYRKMAER
;
A
#
# COMPACT_ATOMS: atom_id res chain seq x y z
N MET A 1 -19.11 -8.84 49.22
CA MET A 1 -18.34 -8.79 47.96
C MET A 1 -18.25 -10.21 47.44
N SER A 2 -18.54 -10.43 46.16
CA SER A 2 -18.50 -11.77 45.58
C SER A 2 -17.04 -12.22 45.37
N GLU A 3 -16.74 -13.52 45.39
CA GLU A 3 -15.37 -14.03 45.09
C GLU A 3 -14.85 -13.57 43.73
N GLN A 4 -15.75 -13.29 42.77
CA GLN A 4 -15.41 -12.72 41.48
C GLN A 4 -14.92 -11.26 41.58
N ASP A 5 -15.53 -10.44 42.44
CA ASP A 5 -15.10 -9.04 42.65
C ASP A 5 -13.71 -8.95 43.28
N ASP A 6 -13.41 -9.84 44.23
CA ASP A 6 -12.10 -9.91 44.90
C ASP A 6 -10.99 -10.37 43.94
N THR A 7 -11.31 -11.28 43.03
CA THR A 7 -10.35 -11.76 42.01
C THR A 7 -10.03 -10.65 41.00
N GLN A 8 -11.05 -9.99 40.44
CA GLN A 8 -10.84 -8.88 39.50
C GLN A 8 -10.06 -7.71 40.11
N ARG A 9 -10.33 -7.41 41.40
CA ARG A 9 -9.62 -6.36 42.12
C ARG A 9 -8.14 -6.69 42.28
N ARG A 10 -7.79 -7.92 42.65
CA ARG A 10 -6.40 -8.37 42.76
C ARG A 10 -5.67 -8.29 41.43
N GLU A 11 -6.27 -8.79 40.35
CA GLU A 11 -5.69 -8.72 39.00
C GLU A 11 -5.44 -7.26 38.57
N TYR A 12 -6.37 -6.36 38.87
CA TYR A 12 -6.20 -4.93 38.60
C TYR A 12 -5.04 -4.32 39.40
N GLU A 13 -4.96 -4.61 40.70
CA GLU A 13 -3.92 -4.09 41.60
C GLU A 13 -2.53 -4.61 41.19
N GLU A 14 -2.40 -5.89 40.85
CA GLU A 14 -1.16 -6.49 40.33
C GLU A 14 -0.71 -5.84 39.01
N ARG A 15 -1.64 -5.64 38.08
CA ARG A 15 -1.33 -4.95 36.81
C ARG A 15 -0.90 -3.51 37.06
N LEU A 16 -1.55 -2.81 37.98
CA LEU A 16 -1.18 -1.44 38.33
C LEU A 16 0.22 -1.39 38.97
N GLN A 17 0.56 -2.32 39.87
CA GLN A 17 1.91 -2.42 40.42
C GLN A 17 2.97 -2.59 39.33
N ARG A 18 2.73 -3.50 38.37
CA ARG A 18 3.62 -3.71 37.22
C ARG A 18 3.81 -2.42 36.42
N ARG A 19 2.73 -1.71 36.08
CA ARG A 19 2.76 -0.45 35.33
C ARG A 19 3.57 0.63 36.02
N LEU A 20 3.38 0.77 37.33
CA LEU A 20 4.08 1.77 38.13
C LEU A 20 5.58 1.45 38.24
N LYS A 21 5.94 0.16 38.28
CA LYS A 21 7.34 -0.26 38.19
C LYS A 21 7.95 0.10 36.84
N ILE A 22 7.26 -0.20 35.73
CA ILE A 22 7.72 0.19 34.38
C ILE A 22 7.91 1.71 34.31
N LEU A 23 6.93 2.48 34.79
CA LEU A 23 7.01 3.94 34.83
C LEU A 23 8.27 4.43 35.54
N LYS A 24 8.57 3.85 36.71
CA LYS A 24 9.78 4.16 37.47
C LYS A 24 11.05 3.83 36.68
N ASP A 25 11.14 2.62 36.13
CA ASP A 25 12.32 2.15 35.38
C ASP A 25 12.57 3.03 34.14
N GLU A 26 11.50 3.46 33.44
CA GLU A 26 11.58 4.35 32.29
C GLU A 26 11.98 5.80 32.66
N PHE A 27 11.60 6.27 33.85
CA PHE A 27 12.12 7.54 34.42
C PHE A 27 13.60 7.45 34.77
N GLU A 28 14.02 6.37 35.45
CA GLU A 28 15.43 6.15 35.82
C GLU A 28 16.32 6.00 34.58
N ALA A 29 15.79 5.42 33.51
CA ALA A 29 16.45 5.34 32.21
C ALA A 29 16.45 6.67 31.42
N GLY A 30 15.78 7.72 31.92
CA GLY A 30 15.70 9.03 31.27
C GLY A 30 14.86 9.08 30.00
N LYS A 31 13.99 8.08 29.78
CA LYS A 31 13.14 7.98 28.57
C LYS A 31 11.85 8.80 28.68
N ILE A 32 11.44 9.12 29.90
CA ILE A 32 10.28 9.98 30.17
C ILE A 32 10.76 11.35 30.62
N VAL A 33 10.39 12.37 29.85
CA VAL A 33 10.68 13.77 30.17
C VAL A 33 9.35 14.48 30.43
N ILE A 34 9.17 15.02 31.64
CA ILE A 34 8.00 15.82 31.99
C ILE A 34 8.33 17.29 31.77
N ALA A 35 7.50 17.98 30.99
CA ALA A 35 7.62 19.42 30.82
C ALA A 35 7.44 20.17 32.16
N PRO A 36 8.25 21.21 32.43
CA PRO A 36 8.10 22.01 33.65
C PRO A 36 6.68 22.58 33.80
N GLY A 37 6.17 22.59 35.04
CA GLY A 37 4.86 23.17 35.37
C GLY A 37 3.66 22.21 35.24
N LEU A 38 3.86 20.97 34.81
CA LEU A 38 2.78 19.97 34.79
C LEU A 38 2.45 19.45 36.19
N GLN A 39 1.15 19.38 36.51
CA GLN A 39 0.63 18.96 37.82
C GLN A 39 1.05 17.53 38.21
N VAL A 40 1.31 16.67 37.23
CA VAL A 40 1.74 15.28 37.46
C VAL A 40 3.03 15.16 38.26
N ILE A 41 3.88 16.21 38.28
CA ILE A 41 5.12 16.22 39.07
C ILE A 41 4.81 16.12 40.57
N GLU A 42 3.81 16.85 41.06
CA GLU A 42 3.44 16.81 42.48
C GLU A 42 2.78 15.47 42.83
N SER A 43 1.95 14.94 41.93
CA SER A 43 1.36 13.60 42.07
C SER A 43 2.43 12.50 42.17
N LEU A 44 3.49 12.56 41.35
CA LEU A 44 4.61 11.63 41.42
C LEU A 44 5.37 11.70 42.75
N LYS A 45 5.59 12.90 43.29
CA LYS A 45 6.25 13.10 44.59
C LYS A 45 5.42 12.55 45.77
N ALA A 46 4.10 12.47 45.60
CA ALA A 46 3.20 11.95 46.62
C ALA A 46 3.20 10.42 46.72
N VAL A 47 3.70 9.71 45.71
CA VAL A 47 3.77 8.24 45.67
C VAL A 47 4.71 7.71 46.74
N ARG A 48 4.24 6.73 47.53
CA ARG A 48 5.02 6.10 48.62
C ARG A 48 5.19 4.60 48.38
N TYR A 49 6.08 4.00 49.17
CA TYR A 49 6.32 2.57 49.19
C TYR A 49 5.72 1.94 50.46
N ALA A 50 5.16 0.75 50.32
CA ALA A 50 4.73 -0.09 51.42
C ALA A 50 5.93 -0.76 52.11
N ALA A 51 5.68 -1.41 53.26
CA ALA A 51 6.72 -2.05 54.06
C ALA A 51 7.43 -3.22 53.34
N ASP A 52 6.79 -3.83 52.35
CA ASP A 52 7.33 -4.90 51.52
C ASP A 52 8.16 -4.39 50.32
N GLY A 53 8.29 -3.06 50.16
CA GLY A 53 9.02 -2.43 49.07
C GLY A 53 8.21 -2.27 47.78
N THR A 54 6.95 -2.67 47.75
CA THR A 54 6.03 -2.37 46.63
C THR A 54 5.48 -0.94 46.73
N ILE A 55 4.84 -0.44 45.68
CA ILE A 55 4.27 0.91 45.68
C ILE A 55 2.94 0.89 46.44
N ASP A 56 2.73 1.82 47.36
CA ASP A 56 1.45 1.94 48.06
C ASP A 56 0.40 2.52 47.10
N LEU A 57 -0.47 1.65 46.56
CA LEU A 57 -1.50 2.02 45.57
C LEU A 57 -2.51 3.06 46.08
N SER A 58 -2.66 3.21 47.41
CA SER A 58 -3.53 4.23 48.01
C SER A 58 -2.98 5.65 47.85
N THR A 59 -1.67 5.78 47.58
CA THR A 59 -0.99 7.06 47.35
C THR A 59 -0.89 7.44 45.87
N VAL A 60 -1.36 6.57 44.98
CA VAL A 60 -1.26 6.75 43.52
C VAL A 60 -2.58 7.29 42.96
N ASP A 61 -2.55 8.56 42.55
CA ASP A 61 -3.71 9.24 41.96
C ASP A 61 -3.95 8.89 40.49
N GLY A 62 -5.00 9.48 39.90
CA GLY A 62 -5.39 9.25 38.51
C GLY A 62 -4.36 9.71 37.48
N LEU A 63 -3.58 10.77 37.77
CA LEU A 63 -2.57 11.29 36.84
C LEU A 63 -1.39 10.32 36.74
N VAL A 64 -0.90 9.81 37.87
CA VAL A 64 0.18 8.82 37.88
C VAL A 64 -0.29 7.51 37.24
N ARG A 65 -1.54 7.07 37.51
CA ARG A 65 -2.12 5.87 36.85
C ARG A 65 -2.19 6.01 35.33
N SER A 66 -2.62 7.17 34.84
CA SER A 66 -2.70 7.45 33.40
C SER A 66 -1.31 7.47 32.75
N MET A 67 -0.33 8.10 33.40
CA MET A 67 1.04 8.11 32.91
C MET A 67 1.69 6.72 32.97
N ALA A 68 1.41 5.93 34.00
CA ALA A 68 1.89 4.55 34.10
C ALA A 68 1.31 3.65 33.01
N LEU A 69 0.05 3.88 32.63
CA LEU A 69 -0.57 3.22 31.47
C LEU A 69 0.15 3.59 30.16
N MET A 70 0.48 4.86 29.97
CA MET A 70 1.26 5.31 28.80
C MET A 70 2.66 4.70 28.78
N ALA A 71 3.34 4.67 29.93
CA ALA A 71 4.67 4.10 30.05
C ALA A 71 4.68 2.59 29.75
N GLU A 72 3.70 1.84 30.27
CA GLU A 72 3.52 0.43 29.91
C GLU A 72 3.32 0.27 28.40
N HIS A 73 2.44 1.07 27.79
CA HIS A 73 2.19 0.98 26.35
C HIS A 73 3.46 1.23 25.51
N ILE A 74 4.23 2.26 25.83
CA ILE A 74 5.49 2.58 25.13
C ILE A 74 6.54 1.47 25.36
N HIS A 75 6.64 0.98 26.59
CA HIS A 75 7.57 -0.09 26.94
C HIS A 75 7.23 -1.39 26.19
N GLU A 76 5.97 -1.84 26.25
CA GLU A 76 5.50 -3.05 25.57
C GLU A 76 5.66 -2.95 24.05
N ARG A 77 5.36 -1.77 23.47
CA ARG A 77 5.64 -1.49 22.05
C ARG A 77 7.13 -1.63 21.74
N GLY A 78 8.00 -1.11 22.61
CA GLY A 78 9.45 -1.22 22.47
C GLY A 78 9.94 -2.67 22.54
N GLU A 79 9.45 -3.45 23.50
CA GLU A 79 9.80 -4.86 23.65
C GLU A 79 9.27 -5.72 22.48
N ALA A 80 8.04 -5.47 22.01
CA ALA A 80 7.48 -6.16 20.85
C ALA A 80 8.32 -5.96 19.59
N LYS A 81 8.77 -4.72 19.32
CA LYS A 81 9.65 -4.42 18.17
C LYS A 81 11.04 -5.04 18.28
N LYS A 82 11.56 -5.24 19.49
CA LYS A 82 12.84 -5.95 19.71
C LYS A 82 12.70 -7.45 19.54
N ALA A 83 11.53 -8.02 19.86
CA ALA A 83 11.28 -9.45 19.74
C ALA A 83 11.25 -9.94 18.29
N ALA A 84 10.79 -9.10 17.36
CA ALA A 84 10.84 -9.38 15.92
C ALA A 84 10.98 -8.09 15.12
N SER A 85 11.97 -8.05 14.23
CA SER A 85 12.12 -7.00 13.24
C SER A 85 11.04 -7.09 12.17
N LEU A 86 10.73 -5.97 11.51
CA LEU A 86 9.75 -5.95 10.41
C LEU A 86 10.13 -6.94 9.29
N ARG A 87 11.43 -7.05 8.98
CA ARG A 87 11.96 -7.99 7.99
C ARG A 87 11.70 -9.45 8.38
N GLU A 88 12.01 -9.83 9.61
CA GLU A 88 11.77 -11.20 10.09
C GLU A 88 10.29 -11.57 10.01
N ILE A 89 9.39 -10.64 10.36
CA ILE A 89 7.94 -10.85 10.25
C ILE A 89 7.55 -11.11 8.78
N GLN A 90 8.04 -10.30 7.84
CA GLN A 90 7.77 -10.50 6.41
C GLN A 90 8.38 -11.82 5.90
N GLU A 91 9.62 -12.15 6.27
CA GLU A 91 10.28 -13.39 5.88
C GLU A 91 9.50 -14.62 6.34
N LEU A 92 9.04 -14.64 7.60
CA LEU A 92 8.23 -15.74 8.14
C LEU A 92 6.91 -15.89 7.36
N TYR A 93 6.20 -14.79 7.14
CA TYR A 93 4.94 -14.79 6.38
C TYR A 93 5.12 -15.31 4.95
N PHE A 94 6.07 -14.75 4.20
CA PHE A 94 6.30 -15.15 2.81
C PHE A 94 6.87 -16.56 2.69
N ASN A 95 7.69 -17.02 3.63
CA ASN A 95 8.19 -18.39 3.63
C ASN A 95 7.07 -19.39 3.92
N PHE A 96 6.17 -19.07 4.87
CA PHE A 96 4.98 -19.88 5.11
C PHE A 96 4.12 -20.02 3.85
N LEU A 97 3.78 -18.91 3.19
CA LEU A 97 2.99 -18.95 1.95
C LEU A 97 3.73 -19.71 0.84
N TYR A 98 5.02 -19.45 0.66
CA TYR A 98 5.80 -20.10 -0.39
C TYR A 98 5.83 -21.61 -0.18
N LEU A 99 6.07 -22.10 1.04
CA LEU A 99 6.09 -23.54 1.31
C LEU A 99 4.75 -24.22 1.03
N ASN A 100 3.63 -23.57 1.35
CA ASN A 100 2.29 -24.12 1.10
C ASN A 100 1.89 -24.10 -0.38
N PHE A 101 2.36 -23.12 -1.15
CA PHE A 101 1.87 -22.87 -2.51
C PHE A 101 2.93 -23.02 -3.63
N LYS A 102 4.19 -23.33 -3.30
CA LYS A 102 5.32 -23.37 -4.25
C LYS A 102 5.05 -24.16 -5.53
N PRO A 103 4.52 -25.41 -5.51
CA PRO A 103 4.30 -26.17 -6.74
C PRO A 103 3.36 -25.45 -7.72
N TYR A 104 2.32 -24.81 -7.19
CA TYR A 104 1.34 -24.06 -7.97
C TYR A 104 1.93 -22.75 -8.49
N PHE A 105 2.67 -22.03 -7.64
CA PHE A 105 3.30 -20.77 -8.01
C PHE A 105 4.38 -20.95 -9.09
N GLU A 106 5.25 -21.94 -8.97
CA GLU A 106 6.25 -22.24 -10.00
C GLU A 106 5.60 -22.68 -11.32
N THR A 107 4.50 -23.43 -11.25
CA THR A 107 3.75 -23.85 -12.44
C THR A 107 3.10 -22.66 -13.13
N MET A 108 2.49 -21.75 -12.35
CA MET A 108 1.93 -20.50 -12.85
C MET A 108 2.99 -19.68 -13.59
N LEU A 109 4.16 -19.47 -12.98
CA LEU A 109 5.26 -18.72 -13.59
C LEU A 109 5.79 -19.39 -14.88
N LYS A 110 6.01 -20.71 -14.86
CA LYS A 110 6.47 -21.48 -16.04
C LYS A 110 5.45 -21.42 -17.18
N GLY A 111 4.17 -21.48 -16.85
CA GLY A 111 3.06 -21.39 -17.80
C GLY A 111 2.72 -19.96 -18.25
N LYS A 112 3.38 -18.94 -17.68
CA LYS A 112 3.02 -17.51 -17.88
C LYS A 112 1.55 -17.21 -17.61
N LEU A 113 0.98 -17.91 -16.63
CA LEU A 113 -0.40 -17.72 -16.20
C LEU A 113 -0.50 -16.56 -15.21
N THR A 114 -1.62 -15.87 -15.21
CA THR A 114 -1.99 -14.90 -14.19
C THR A 114 -2.48 -15.60 -12.92
N PRO A 115 -2.47 -14.93 -11.75
CA PRO A 115 -3.09 -15.46 -10.54
C PRO A 115 -4.57 -15.83 -10.71
N HIS A 116 -5.30 -15.09 -11.54
CA HIS A 116 -6.70 -15.37 -11.87
C HIS A 116 -6.87 -16.68 -12.63
N GLU A 117 -6.08 -16.89 -13.68
CA GLU A 117 -6.12 -18.12 -14.46
C GLU A 117 -5.72 -19.34 -13.63
N ALA A 118 -4.70 -19.20 -12.78
CA ALA A 118 -4.29 -20.26 -11.86
C ALA A 118 -5.42 -20.59 -10.86
N GLY A 119 -6.05 -19.57 -10.27
CA GLY A 119 -7.20 -19.73 -9.38
C GLY A 119 -8.36 -20.47 -10.04
N LEU A 120 -8.74 -20.07 -11.27
CA LEU A 120 -9.83 -20.72 -12.01
C LEU A 120 -9.51 -22.17 -12.37
N ALA A 121 -8.28 -22.44 -12.81
CA ALA A 121 -7.88 -23.80 -13.19
C ALA A 121 -7.96 -24.76 -11.99
N ILE A 122 -7.52 -24.30 -10.82
CA ILE A 122 -7.48 -25.12 -9.60
C ILE A 122 -8.88 -25.29 -8.99
N SER A 123 -9.69 -24.23 -8.93
CA SER A 123 -11.03 -24.31 -8.31
C SER A 123 -12.00 -25.24 -9.06
N ARG A 124 -11.85 -25.33 -10.38
CA ARG A 124 -12.68 -26.17 -11.26
C ARG A 124 -12.29 -27.65 -11.23
N SER A 125 -11.06 -27.98 -10.83
CA SER A 125 -10.62 -29.35 -10.60
C SER A 125 -11.23 -29.90 -9.32
N GLU A 126 -12.09 -30.93 -9.41
CA GLU A 126 -12.72 -31.54 -8.23
C GLU A 126 -11.69 -32.10 -7.24
N GLN A 127 -10.64 -32.75 -7.76
CA GLN A 127 -9.57 -33.30 -6.93
C GLN A 127 -8.86 -32.19 -6.16
N SER A 128 -8.38 -31.17 -6.88
CA SER A 128 -7.63 -30.06 -6.27
C SER A 128 -8.51 -29.29 -5.30
N ARG A 129 -9.79 -29.06 -5.64
CA ARG A 129 -10.75 -28.40 -4.75
C ARG A 129 -10.90 -29.14 -3.42
N LYS A 130 -11.05 -30.47 -3.44
CA LYS A 130 -11.13 -31.28 -2.20
C LYS A 130 -9.85 -31.20 -1.36
N GLU A 131 -8.69 -31.19 -1.99
CA GLU A 131 -7.40 -31.05 -1.31
C GLU A 131 -7.27 -29.70 -0.61
N PHE A 132 -7.58 -28.60 -1.31
CA PHE A 132 -7.53 -27.25 -0.73
C PHE A 132 -8.55 -27.06 0.39
N LEU A 133 -9.79 -27.53 0.22
CA LEU A 133 -10.82 -27.41 1.26
C LEU A 133 -10.45 -28.17 2.53
N ARG A 134 -9.77 -29.32 2.41
CA ARG A 134 -9.30 -30.09 3.57
C ARG A 134 -8.22 -29.33 4.34
N ALA A 135 -7.33 -28.62 3.66
CA ALA A 135 -6.23 -27.88 4.27
C ALA A 135 -6.62 -26.45 4.73
N LEU A 136 -7.73 -25.91 4.22
CA LEU A 136 -8.13 -24.53 4.45
C LEU A 136 -8.30 -24.17 5.95
N PRO A 137 -8.93 -24.99 6.82
CA PRO A 137 -9.05 -24.65 8.24
C PRO A 137 -7.69 -24.48 8.93
N ASP A 138 -6.79 -25.45 8.77
CA ASP A 138 -5.45 -25.42 9.37
C ASP A 138 -4.62 -24.24 8.84
N PHE A 139 -4.76 -23.95 7.53
CA PHE A 139 -4.11 -22.78 6.92
C PHE A 139 -4.62 -21.47 7.54
N MET A 140 -5.93 -21.33 7.71
CA MET A 140 -6.53 -20.13 8.30
C MET A 140 -6.15 -19.97 9.78
N GLU A 141 -6.15 -21.07 10.55
CA GLU A 141 -5.72 -21.06 11.94
C GLU A 141 -4.25 -20.62 12.07
N ALA A 142 -3.37 -21.11 11.18
CA ALA A 142 -1.97 -20.70 11.16
C ALA A 142 -1.81 -19.19 10.85
N ILE A 143 -2.57 -18.65 9.88
CA ILE A 143 -2.56 -17.23 9.54
C ILE A 143 -3.08 -16.37 10.70
N GLU A 144 -4.20 -16.77 11.32
CA GLU A 144 -4.77 -16.06 12.46
C GLU A 144 -3.82 -16.07 13.67
N GLY A 145 -3.22 -17.23 13.98
CA GLY A 145 -2.24 -17.37 15.05
C GLY A 145 -0.97 -16.55 14.80
N PHE A 146 -0.47 -16.54 13.56
CA PHE A 146 0.68 -15.72 13.17
C PHE A 146 0.40 -14.23 13.41
N TRP A 147 -0.72 -13.71 12.91
CA TRP A 147 -1.05 -12.29 13.06
C TRP A 147 -1.42 -11.91 14.50
N ALA A 148 -2.06 -12.79 15.26
CA ALA A 148 -2.31 -12.57 16.69
C ALA A 148 -0.99 -12.37 17.48
N GLY A 149 0.08 -13.06 17.10
CA GLY A 149 1.40 -12.90 17.73
C GLY A 149 2.23 -11.74 17.20
N MET A 150 2.16 -11.43 15.89
CA MET A 150 3.13 -10.54 15.23
C MET A 150 2.57 -9.16 14.86
N ALA A 151 1.25 -8.99 14.74
CA ALA A 151 0.67 -7.76 14.21
C ALA A 151 0.99 -6.52 15.05
N GLY A 152 1.02 -6.66 16.39
CA GLY A 152 1.37 -5.55 17.29
C GLY A 152 2.78 -5.01 17.03
N ALA A 153 3.77 -5.89 16.85
CA ALA A 153 5.13 -5.50 16.51
C ALA A 153 5.20 -4.89 15.10
N LEU A 154 4.51 -5.49 14.13
CA LEU A 154 4.48 -5.00 12.75
C LEU A 154 3.88 -3.59 12.65
N HIS A 155 2.70 -3.36 13.24
CA HIS A 155 2.07 -2.04 13.24
C HIS A 155 2.95 -1.02 13.95
N ALA A 156 3.63 -1.42 15.03
CA ALA A 156 4.56 -0.54 15.73
C ALA A 156 5.74 -0.10 14.86
N HIS A 157 6.35 -1.02 14.10
CA HIS A 157 7.38 -0.65 13.13
C HIS A 157 6.84 0.31 12.07
N LEU A 158 5.68 0.01 11.47
CA LEU A 158 5.09 0.82 10.41
C LEU A 158 4.71 2.25 10.85
N GLU A 159 4.16 2.40 12.04
CA GLU A 159 3.81 3.70 12.62
C GLU A 159 5.07 4.54 12.92
N ASP A 160 6.15 3.90 13.37
CA ASP A 160 7.41 4.58 13.75
C ASP A 160 8.32 4.89 12.54
N MET A 161 7.97 4.44 11.34
CA MET A 161 8.61 4.84 10.08
C MET A 161 8.24 6.28 9.71
N HIS A 162 8.73 7.24 10.49
CA HIS A 162 8.56 8.67 10.26
C HIS A 162 9.46 9.17 9.13
N GLY A 163 8.98 10.15 8.37
CA GLY A 163 9.73 10.70 7.21
C GLY A 163 9.74 9.80 5.97
N THR A 164 9.09 8.64 6.04
CA THR A 164 8.91 7.71 4.91
C THR A 164 7.61 8.02 4.19
N MET A 165 7.65 8.12 2.85
CA MET A 165 6.44 8.21 2.04
C MET A 165 5.74 6.85 1.99
N LYS A 166 4.72 6.66 2.83
CA LYS A 166 3.96 5.42 2.94
C LYS A 166 2.68 5.49 2.11
N CYS A 167 2.31 4.36 1.52
CA CYS A 167 1.02 4.16 0.88
C CYS A 167 0.27 3.01 1.55
N SER A 168 -1.05 3.11 1.68
CA SER A 168 -1.89 2.02 2.19
C SER A 168 -2.91 1.62 1.14
N TYR A 169 -2.91 0.33 0.80
CA TYR A 169 -3.84 -0.20 -0.18
C TYR A 169 -5.23 -0.50 0.42
N GLY A 170 -6.28 -0.18 -0.32
CA GLY A 170 -7.65 -0.57 0.01
C GLY A 170 -8.56 -0.62 -1.23
N GLY A 171 -9.87 -0.72 -0.98
CA GLY A 171 -10.87 -0.77 -2.05
C GLY A 171 -11.17 -2.16 -2.61
N ASP A 172 -10.28 -3.14 -2.44
CA ASP A 172 -10.54 -4.55 -2.75
C ASP A 172 -9.82 -5.46 -1.73
N ILE A 173 -10.01 -6.77 -1.79
CA ILE A 173 -9.38 -7.77 -0.92
C ILE A 173 -7.85 -7.70 -1.01
N PHE A 174 -7.33 -7.53 -2.22
CA PHE A 174 -5.90 -7.40 -2.52
C PHE A 174 -5.75 -6.61 -3.84
N PRO A 175 -4.57 -6.05 -4.18
CA PRO A 175 -4.35 -5.44 -5.48
C PRO A 175 -4.75 -6.35 -6.64
N SER A 176 -5.01 -5.72 -7.79
CA SER A 176 -5.29 -6.42 -9.03
C SER A 176 -4.24 -7.50 -9.33
N HIS A 177 -4.70 -8.56 -9.97
CA HIS A 177 -3.85 -9.68 -10.40
C HIS A 177 -3.21 -9.41 -11.77
N ALA A 178 -3.74 -8.43 -12.51
CA ALA A 178 -3.27 -8.08 -13.85
C ALA A 178 -2.00 -7.22 -13.81
N GLU A 179 -1.80 -6.45 -12.73
CA GLU A 179 -0.70 -5.52 -12.60
C GLU A 179 -0.17 -5.53 -11.17
N ASN A 180 1.14 -5.33 -11.03
CA ASN A 180 1.76 -5.16 -9.73
C ASN A 180 1.68 -3.69 -9.33
N ILE A 181 0.93 -3.37 -8.27
CA ILE A 181 0.73 -1.97 -7.85
C ILE A 181 2.03 -1.29 -7.41
N ALA A 182 3.00 -2.07 -6.93
CA ALA A 182 4.32 -1.57 -6.58
C ALA A 182 5.12 -1.13 -7.81
N SER A 183 4.91 -1.76 -8.98
CA SER A 183 5.52 -1.34 -10.25
C SER A 183 5.20 0.11 -10.62
N LYS A 184 4.02 0.62 -10.22
CA LYS A 184 3.61 2.00 -10.49
C LYS A 184 3.92 2.92 -9.32
N CYS A 185 3.33 2.60 -8.16
CA CYS A 185 3.37 3.47 -6.99
C CYS A 185 4.76 3.48 -6.34
N GLY A 186 5.57 2.44 -6.51
CA GLY A 186 6.92 2.34 -5.95
C GLY A 186 7.94 3.31 -6.57
N LEU A 187 7.56 4.01 -7.65
CA LEU A 187 8.34 5.13 -8.19
C LEU A 187 8.17 6.42 -7.36
N TYR A 188 7.14 6.50 -6.53
CA TYR A 188 6.84 7.64 -5.67
C TYR A 188 6.91 7.28 -4.19
N ALA A 189 6.27 6.18 -3.81
CA ALA A 189 6.19 5.67 -2.47
C ALA A 189 7.49 4.97 -2.06
N ASP A 190 7.92 5.21 -0.82
CA ASP A 190 9.03 4.49 -0.22
C ASP A 190 8.59 3.10 0.28
N THR A 191 7.37 3.00 0.82
CA THR A 191 6.77 1.76 1.33
C THR A 191 5.30 1.66 0.95
N ILE A 192 4.90 0.54 0.38
CA ILE A 192 3.52 0.21 0.04
C ILE A 192 3.02 -0.88 0.99
N ILE A 193 2.00 -0.53 1.77
CA ILE A 193 1.41 -1.40 2.78
C ILE A 193 0.20 -2.08 2.14
N LEU A 194 0.34 -3.38 1.92
CA LEU A 194 -0.69 -4.24 1.34
C LEU A 194 -1.37 -5.04 2.44
N PRO A 195 -2.68 -5.30 2.33
CA PRO A 195 -3.41 -6.08 3.31
C PRO A 195 -3.02 -7.56 3.26
N ASP A 196 -3.19 -8.27 4.38
CA ASP A 196 -3.30 -9.73 4.32
C ASP A 196 -4.65 -10.12 3.67
N PRO A 197 -4.65 -10.77 2.50
CA PRO A 197 -5.89 -11.05 1.79
C PRO A 197 -6.67 -12.23 2.39
N PHE A 198 -6.03 -13.07 3.21
CA PHE A 198 -6.66 -14.25 3.78
C PHE A 198 -7.57 -13.89 4.95
N LEU A 199 -7.11 -13.01 5.85
CA LEU A 199 -7.94 -12.45 6.92
C LEU A 199 -9.12 -11.66 6.34
N ARG A 200 -8.88 -10.83 5.31
CA ARG A 200 -9.97 -10.12 4.59
C ARG A 200 -10.99 -11.06 3.97
N SER A 201 -10.56 -12.24 3.53
CA SER A 201 -11.42 -13.23 2.87
C SER A 201 -12.08 -14.22 3.84
N ARG A 202 -11.90 -14.08 5.16
CA ARG A 202 -12.44 -15.03 6.14
C ARG A 202 -13.95 -15.23 6.00
N GLU A 203 -14.70 -14.14 5.84
CA GLU A 203 -16.16 -14.20 5.64
C GLU A 203 -16.54 -14.81 4.28
N ILE A 204 -15.70 -14.66 3.25
CA ILE A 204 -15.91 -15.33 1.96
C ILE A 204 -15.77 -16.83 2.15
N PHE A 205 -14.72 -17.29 2.84
CA PHE A 205 -14.49 -18.70 3.10
C PHE A 205 -15.61 -19.35 3.92
N ALA A 206 -16.25 -18.59 4.81
CA ALA A 206 -17.34 -19.07 5.66
C ALA A 206 -18.70 -19.11 4.96
N ASN A 207 -18.97 -18.20 4.00
CA ASN A 207 -20.32 -17.97 3.49
C ASN A 207 -20.51 -18.27 1.99
N TRP A 208 -19.43 -18.47 1.22
CA TRP A 208 -19.50 -18.67 -0.23
C TRP A 208 -19.36 -20.14 -0.63
N SER A 209 -19.60 -20.44 -1.91
CA SER A 209 -19.45 -21.81 -2.43
C SER A 209 -18.01 -22.30 -2.33
N GLU A 210 -17.85 -23.62 -2.16
CA GLU A 210 -16.57 -24.32 -2.15
C GLU A 210 -15.62 -23.89 -3.29
N GLU A 211 -16.17 -23.80 -4.51
CA GLU A 211 -15.40 -23.36 -5.69
C GLU A 211 -14.87 -21.93 -5.52
N LYS A 212 -15.70 -21.00 -5.04
CA LYS A 212 -15.27 -19.61 -4.82
C LYS A 212 -14.24 -19.52 -3.70
N SER A 213 -14.40 -20.26 -2.61
CA SER A 213 -13.44 -20.29 -1.51
C SER A 213 -12.05 -20.74 -1.99
N VAL A 214 -11.97 -21.83 -2.76
CA VAL A 214 -10.70 -22.30 -3.34
C VAL A 214 -10.16 -21.32 -4.37
N TYR A 215 -11.01 -20.74 -5.22
CA TYR A 215 -10.61 -19.74 -6.20
C TYR A 215 -9.90 -18.55 -5.53
N TYR A 216 -10.52 -17.93 -4.52
CA TYR A 216 -9.95 -16.77 -3.84
C TYR A 216 -8.70 -17.10 -3.03
N LEU A 217 -8.68 -18.27 -2.36
CA LEU A 217 -7.50 -18.75 -1.64
C LEU A 217 -6.29 -18.83 -2.58
N VAL A 218 -6.45 -19.53 -3.70
CA VAL A 218 -5.36 -19.77 -4.66
C VAL A 218 -4.98 -18.49 -5.39
N LYS A 219 -5.96 -17.74 -5.91
CA LYS A 219 -5.73 -16.46 -6.61
C LYS A 219 -4.91 -15.51 -5.73
N ASN A 220 -5.33 -15.33 -4.48
CA ASN A 220 -4.67 -14.39 -3.57
C ASN A 220 -3.29 -14.91 -3.12
N ALA A 221 -3.12 -16.22 -2.89
CA ALA A 221 -1.80 -16.79 -2.58
C ALA A 221 -0.80 -16.59 -3.73
N MET A 222 -1.22 -16.86 -4.96
CA MET A 222 -0.40 -16.59 -6.14
C MET A 222 -0.07 -15.10 -6.26
N ASN A 223 -1.07 -14.22 -6.05
CA ASN A 223 -0.87 -12.80 -6.20
C ASN A 223 0.08 -12.22 -5.14
N VAL A 224 -0.10 -12.58 -3.87
CA VAL A 224 0.80 -12.15 -2.77
C VAL A 224 2.23 -12.57 -3.06
N LEU A 225 2.46 -13.82 -3.50
CA LEU A 225 3.80 -14.33 -3.78
C LEU A 225 4.54 -13.55 -4.89
N GLN A 226 3.84 -12.83 -5.77
CA GLN A 226 4.48 -11.93 -6.75
C GLN A 226 5.20 -10.74 -6.09
N TYR A 227 4.81 -10.37 -4.87
CA TYR A 227 5.42 -9.27 -4.12
C TYR A 227 6.62 -9.71 -3.27
N ARG A 228 6.92 -11.02 -3.19
CA ARG A 228 7.96 -11.57 -2.31
C ARG A 228 9.34 -10.96 -2.54
N GLU A 229 9.74 -10.73 -3.81
CA GLU A 229 11.06 -10.14 -4.12
C GLU A 229 11.17 -8.70 -3.58
N LEU A 230 10.09 -7.92 -3.67
CA LEU A 230 10.05 -6.54 -3.19
C LEU A 230 9.98 -6.44 -1.66
N ALA A 231 9.18 -7.31 -1.04
CA ALA A 231 9.00 -7.31 0.40
C ALA A 231 10.24 -7.80 1.16
N LEU A 232 11.03 -8.69 0.55
CA LEU A 232 12.24 -9.26 1.14
C LEU A 232 13.53 -8.60 0.61
N ALA A 233 13.41 -7.51 -0.17
CA ALA A 233 14.56 -6.75 -0.65
C ALA A 233 15.34 -6.16 0.53
N ASN A 234 16.68 -6.15 0.43
CA ASN A 234 17.55 -5.62 1.48
C ASN A 234 17.70 -4.09 1.36
N VAL A 235 16.58 -3.38 1.48
CA VAL A 235 16.52 -1.91 1.40
C VAL A 235 15.73 -1.36 2.58
N GLU A 236 16.14 -0.19 3.06
CA GLU A 236 15.48 0.51 4.16
C GLU A 236 15.07 1.91 3.69
N PRO A 237 13.80 2.32 3.86
CA PRO A 237 12.65 1.50 4.27
C PRO A 237 12.26 0.41 3.25
N PRO A 238 11.53 -0.65 3.68
CA PRO A 238 11.08 -1.74 2.80
C PRO A 238 10.11 -1.24 1.74
N ILE A 239 10.19 -1.81 0.53
CA ILE A 239 9.35 -1.38 -0.62
C ILE A 239 7.90 -1.81 -0.42
N VAL A 240 7.70 -3.05 0.04
CA VAL A 240 6.37 -3.64 0.25
C VAL A 240 6.31 -4.26 1.64
N VAL A 241 5.19 -4.07 2.32
CA VAL A 241 4.90 -4.73 3.60
C VAL A 241 3.49 -5.31 3.53
N ILE A 242 3.36 -6.61 3.80
CA ILE A 242 2.05 -7.22 4.06
C ILE A 242 1.68 -6.98 5.52
N SER A 243 0.52 -6.37 5.73
CA SER A 243 -0.03 -6.04 7.05
C SER A 243 -1.48 -6.53 7.13
N PRO A 244 -1.88 -7.20 8.22
CA PRO A 244 -3.29 -7.44 8.47
C PRO A 244 -4.01 -6.11 8.70
N ASP A 245 -5.29 -6.03 8.31
CA ASP A 245 -6.10 -4.89 8.68
C ASP A 245 -6.30 -4.87 10.18
N TYR A 246 -6.11 -3.69 10.78
CA TYR A 246 -6.32 -3.51 12.21
C TYR A 246 -7.76 -3.84 12.62
N SER A 247 -8.74 -3.61 11.72
CA SER A 247 -10.15 -3.91 11.93
C SER A 247 -10.45 -5.42 11.97
N GLU A 248 -9.60 -6.28 11.40
CA GLU A 248 -9.74 -7.73 11.52
C GLU A 248 -9.21 -8.29 12.84
N LEU A 249 -8.30 -7.56 13.50
CA LEU A 249 -7.60 -8.03 14.71
C LEU A 249 -8.16 -7.42 16.00
N VAL A 250 -8.51 -6.13 15.97
CA VAL A 250 -8.88 -5.41 17.19
C VAL A 250 -10.39 -5.45 17.40
N ARG A 251 -10.76 -5.95 18.58
CA ARG A 251 -12.15 -6.01 19.02
C ARG A 251 -12.75 -4.60 19.00
N ASN A 252 -13.96 -4.48 18.45
CA ASN A 252 -14.74 -3.25 18.27
C ASN A 252 -14.24 -2.25 17.21
N GLU A 253 -13.10 -2.47 16.55
CA GLU A 253 -12.65 -1.54 15.49
C GLU A 253 -13.64 -1.53 14.31
N LYS A 254 -14.14 -2.69 13.86
CA LYS A 254 -15.21 -2.75 12.84
C LYS A 254 -16.46 -1.96 13.24
N LYS A 255 -16.82 -1.97 14.52
CA LYS A 255 -17.98 -1.21 15.02
C LYS A 255 -17.72 0.28 14.98
N PHE A 256 -16.51 0.70 15.35
CA PHE A 256 -16.07 2.09 15.24
C PHE A 256 -16.10 2.56 13.79
N VAL A 257 -15.53 1.80 12.86
CA VAL A 257 -15.59 2.08 11.41
C VAL A 257 -17.04 2.18 10.95
N GLY A 258 -17.91 1.25 11.35
CA GLY A 258 -19.34 1.29 11.04
C GLY A 258 -19.99 2.59 11.49
N LEU A 259 -19.80 2.96 12.76
CA LEU A 259 -20.39 4.16 13.37
C LEU A 259 -19.98 5.45 12.64
N VAL A 260 -18.69 5.62 12.32
CA VAL A 260 -18.25 6.83 11.58
C VAL A 260 -18.75 6.85 10.14
N SER A 261 -18.99 5.67 9.56
CA SER A 261 -19.45 5.52 8.18
C SER A 261 -20.93 5.80 7.97
N GLU A 262 -21.73 5.79 9.05
CA GLU A 262 -23.17 6.09 8.96
C GLU A 262 -23.41 7.46 8.34
N SER A 263 -22.68 8.48 8.78
CA SER A 263 -22.86 9.85 8.27
C SER A 263 -22.60 9.93 6.76
N ASP A 264 -21.55 9.28 6.26
CA ASP A 264 -21.20 9.25 4.84
C ASP A 264 -22.17 8.42 4.02
N CYS A 265 -22.68 7.32 4.58
CA CYS A 265 -23.76 6.54 3.98
C CYS A 265 -25.02 7.40 3.81
N LEU A 266 -25.45 8.12 4.85
CA LEU A 266 -26.63 8.98 4.79
C LEU A 266 -26.45 10.12 3.79
N ALA A 267 -25.27 10.74 3.72
CA ALA A 267 -24.99 11.73 2.70
C ALA A 267 -25.02 11.12 1.29
N HIS A 268 -24.46 9.92 1.11
CA HIS A 268 -24.48 9.21 -0.16
C HIS A 268 -25.91 8.89 -0.62
N ALA A 269 -26.69 8.26 0.25
CA ALA A 269 -28.09 7.95 0.02
C ALA A 269 -28.90 9.22 -0.25
N SER A 270 -28.58 10.33 0.44
CA SER A 270 -29.26 11.60 0.20
C SER A 270 -29.03 12.15 -1.21
N ARG A 271 -27.84 11.95 -1.76
CA ARG A 271 -27.54 12.31 -3.15
C ARG A 271 -28.24 11.36 -4.14
N ILE A 272 -28.30 10.06 -3.84
CA ILE A 272 -29.02 9.07 -4.67
C ILE A 272 -30.51 9.41 -4.74
N PHE A 273 -31.18 9.58 -3.60
CA PHE A 273 -32.64 9.72 -3.52
C PHE A 273 -33.13 11.18 -3.54
N GLY A 274 -32.21 12.16 -3.51
CA GLY A 274 -32.55 13.59 -3.49
C GLY A 274 -33.33 14.04 -2.24
N ARG A 275 -33.20 13.32 -1.12
CA ARG A 275 -33.84 13.64 0.17
C ARG A 275 -32.86 13.42 1.31
N LYS A 276 -33.05 14.10 2.44
CA LYS A 276 -32.24 13.86 3.64
C LYS A 276 -32.80 12.70 4.45
N PHE A 277 -31.90 12.01 5.15
CA PHE A 277 -32.20 10.94 6.12
C PHE A 277 -31.61 11.33 7.47
N GLU A 278 -32.36 11.08 8.55
CA GLU A 278 -31.95 11.46 9.92
C GLU A 278 -31.09 10.37 10.58
N SER A 279 -31.32 9.11 10.21
CA SER A 279 -30.62 7.95 10.75
C SER A 279 -30.55 6.81 9.73
N MET A 280 -29.69 5.82 9.99
CA MET A 280 -29.64 4.58 9.21
C MET A 280 -30.99 3.85 9.23
N ASP A 281 -31.70 3.84 10.36
CA ASP A 281 -33.04 3.24 10.44
C ASP A 281 -34.02 3.94 9.49
N SER A 282 -34.02 5.28 9.45
CA SER A 282 -34.89 6.04 8.52
C SER A 282 -34.57 5.78 7.04
N LEU A 283 -33.30 5.51 6.72
CA LEU A 283 -32.88 5.12 5.37
C LEU A 283 -33.35 3.71 5.04
N MET A 284 -33.18 2.76 5.96
CA MET A 284 -33.59 1.37 5.76
C MET A 284 -35.11 1.26 5.63
N GLU A 285 -35.88 1.89 6.52
CA GLU A 285 -37.34 1.97 6.41
C GLU A 285 -37.76 2.54 5.06
N TYR A 286 -37.14 3.62 4.59
CA TYR A 286 -37.42 4.17 3.26
C TYR A 286 -37.09 3.18 2.14
N ALA A 287 -35.93 2.53 2.22
CA ALA A 287 -35.46 1.57 1.22
C ALA A 287 -36.35 0.32 1.12
N GLU A 288 -36.95 -0.13 2.23
CA GLU A 288 -37.87 -1.27 2.29
C GLU A 288 -39.20 -1.04 1.56
N HIS A 289 -39.54 0.19 1.18
CA HIS A 289 -40.74 0.45 0.37
C HIS A 289 -40.55 0.06 -1.11
N PHE A 290 -39.32 -0.15 -1.57
CA PHE A 290 -38.98 -0.35 -2.98
C PHE A 290 -38.60 -1.80 -3.29
N ASP A 291 -39.61 -2.67 -3.27
CA ASP A 291 -39.51 -4.12 -3.49
C ASP A 291 -39.28 -4.51 -4.96
N THR A 292 -39.47 -3.57 -5.90
CA THR A 292 -39.27 -3.79 -7.34
C THR A 292 -38.44 -2.66 -7.97
N LEU A 293 -37.86 -2.93 -9.14
CA LEU A 293 -37.13 -1.89 -9.89
C LEU A 293 -38.05 -0.77 -10.38
N ASP A 294 -39.31 -1.09 -10.69
CA ASP A 294 -40.27 -0.11 -11.20
C ASP A 294 -40.72 0.88 -10.12
N THR A 295 -40.75 0.46 -8.85
CA THR A 295 -40.98 1.36 -7.71
C THR A 295 -39.73 2.13 -7.31
N LEU A 296 -38.53 1.52 -7.42
CA LEU A 296 -37.27 2.13 -7.00
C LEU A 296 -36.74 3.21 -7.96
N LEU A 297 -36.69 2.92 -9.27
CA LEU A 297 -36.01 3.77 -10.25
C LEU A 297 -36.55 5.20 -10.33
N PRO A 298 -37.87 5.46 -10.22
CA PRO A 298 -38.42 6.82 -10.17
C PRO A 298 -37.91 7.67 -8.98
N GLU A 299 -37.51 7.01 -7.89
CA GLU A 299 -37.02 7.67 -6.67
C GLU A 299 -35.53 7.98 -6.70
N ILE A 300 -34.77 7.42 -7.64
CA ILE A 300 -33.35 7.72 -7.83
C ILE A 300 -33.22 9.05 -8.60
N LYS A 301 -32.70 10.09 -7.92
CA LYS A 301 -32.50 11.44 -8.46
C LYS A 301 -31.11 11.65 -9.06
N ASP A 302 -30.08 11.00 -8.53
CA ASP A 302 -28.75 10.94 -9.17
C ASP A 302 -28.38 9.49 -9.53
N PRO A 303 -28.76 9.00 -10.72
CA PRO A 303 -28.51 7.62 -11.11
C PRO A 303 -27.02 7.29 -11.25
N ARG A 304 -26.14 8.29 -11.39
CA ARG A 304 -24.69 8.08 -11.49
C ARG A 304 -24.06 7.63 -10.17
N ARG A 305 -24.76 7.86 -9.05
CA ARG A 305 -24.32 7.43 -7.71
C ARG A 305 -24.80 6.02 -7.37
N VAL A 306 -25.60 5.40 -8.22
CA VAL A 306 -25.92 3.97 -8.12
C VAL A 306 -24.88 3.18 -8.90
N LEU A 307 -23.78 2.85 -8.24
CA LEU A 307 -22.62 2.21 -8.84
C LEU A 307 -22.26 0.92 -8.07
N PHE A 308 -22.33 -0.22 -8.75
CA PHE A 308 -21.90 -1.52 -8.21
C PHE A 308 -20.60 -2.02 -8.85
N ASP A 309 -20.43 -1.75 -10.14
CA ASP A 309 -19.29 -2.16 -10.96
C ASP A 309 -19.03 -1.12 -12.06
N ALA A 310 -17.96 -0.34 -11.95
CA ALA A 310 -17.62 0.69 -12.92
C ALA A 310 -17.28 0.17 -14.33
N GLU A 311 -17.04 -1.13 -14.50
CA GLU A 311 -16.83 -1.74 -15.82
C GLU A 311 -18.15 -2.12 -16.49
N LEU A 312 -19.25 -2.21 -15.72
CA LEU A 312 -20.57 -2.51 -16.25
C LEU A 312 -21.09 -1.34 -17.08
N LYS A 313 -21.54 -1.66 -18.30
CA LYS A 313 -22.22 -0.69 -19.16
C LYS A 313 -23.69 -0.60 -18.78
N GLY A 314 -24.22 0.62 -18.73
CA GLY A 314 -25.64 0.88 -18.47
C GLY A 314 -25.84 1.99 -17.45
N GLY A 315 -27.09 2.18 -17.04
CA GLY A 315 -27.47 3.09 -15.96
C GLY A 315 -27.83 2.32 -14.69
N ALA A 316 -28.47 3.02 -13.74
CA ALA A 316 -28.84 2.45 -12.45
C ALA A 316 -29.64 1.13 -12.55
N ARG A 317 -30.48 0.98 -13.59
CA ARG A 317 -31.27 -0.24 -13.80
C ARG A 317 -30.38 -1.46 -14.02
N GLU A 318 -29.48 -1.39 -14.99
CA GLU A 318 -28.57 -2.50 -15.34
C GLU A 318 -27.68 -2.86 -14.15
N HIS A 319 -27.20 -1.84 -13.45
CA HIS A 319 -26.41 -1.98 -12.23
C HIS A 319 -27.13 -2.72 -11.11
N ILE A 320 -28.37 -2.34 -10.79
CA ILE A 320 -29.14 -3.01 -9.74
C ILE A 320 -29.52 -4.42 -10.18
N THR A 321 -29.95 -4.62 -11.43
CA THR A 321 -30.27 -5.96 -11.96
C THR A 321 -29.07 -6.90 -11.86
N SER A 322 -27.89 -6.46 -12.31
CA SER A 322 -26.67 -7.25 -12.23
C SER A 322 -26.34 -7.66 -10.79
N MET A 323 -26.54 -6.77 -9.82
CA MET A 323 -26.30 -7.08 -8.41
C MET A 323 -27.31 -8.09 -7.86
N LEU A 324 -28.59 -7.98 -8.24
CA LEU A 324 -29.65 -8.90 -7.79
C LEU A 324 -29.49 -10.32 -8.35
N ASP A 325 -28.93 -10.42 -9.57
CA ASP A 325 -28.69 -11.69 -10.25
C ASP A 325 -27.35 -12.34 -9.84
N ASP A 326 -26.41 -11.58 -9.26
CA ASP A 326 -25.13 -12.10 -8.82
C ASP A 326 -25.29 -13.07 -7.63
N PRO A 327 -24.87 -14.35 -7.73
CA PRO A 327 -24.85 -15.27 -6.60
C PRO A 327 -24.00 -14.79 -5.41
N SER A 328 -23.06 -13.84 -5.60
CA SER A 328 -22.29 -13.17 -4.54
C SER A 328 -23.13 -12.24 -3.67
N SER A 329 -24.30 -11.80 -4.15
CA SER A 329 -25.25 -10.96 -3.39
C SER A 329 -25.74 -11.65 -2.10
N ALA A 330 -25.44 -12.94 -1.94
CA ALA A 330 -25.57 -13.69 -0.70
C ALA A 330 -24.99 -12.98 0.53
N LEU A 331 -23.95 -12.13 0.38
CA LEU A 331 -23.43 -11.32 1.50
C LEU A 331 -24.43 -10.30 2.04
N LEU A 332 -25.26 -9.73 1.17
CA LEU A 332 -26.34 -8.81 1.56
C LEU A 332 -27.57 -9.55 2.09
N LYS A 333 -27.65 -10.87 1.90
CA LYS A 333 -28.76 -11.76 2.31
C LYS A 333 -30.14 -11.25 1.92
N SER A 334 -30.22 -10.42 0.88
CA SER A 334 -31.43 -9.76 0.44
C SER A 334 -31.45 -9.63 -1.08
N LYS A 335 -32.61 -9.91 -1.67
CA LYS A 335 -32.92 -9.62 -3.08
C LYS A 335 -33.85 -8.41 -3.23
N HIS A 336 -34.07 -7.67 -2.14
CA HIS A 336 -34.93 -6.51 -2.15
C HIS A 336 -34.18 -5.30 -2.74
N PRO A 337 -34.61 -4.73 -3.89
CA PRO A 337 -33.83 -3.74 -4.62
C PRO A 337 -33.44 -2.51 -3.79
N GLY A 338 -34.40 -1.90 -3.07
CA GLY A 338 -34.10 -0.73 -2.24
C GLY A 338 -33.09 -1.03 -1.13
N VAL A 339 -33.28 -2.12 -0.39
CA VAL A 339 -32.35 -2.61 0.65
C VAL A 339 -30.95 -2.87 0.07
N VAL A 340 -30.85 -3.47 -1.12
CA VAL A 340 -29.56 -3.73 -1.78
C VAL A 340 -28.83 -2.43 -2.12
N VAL A 341 -29.53 -1.41 -2.62
CA VAL A 341 -28.93 -0.09 -2.87
C VAL A 341 -28.45 0.56 -1.57
N ALA A 342 -29.28 0.58 -0.52
CA ALA A 342 -28.92 1.17 0.77
C ALA A 342 -27.75 0.45 1.45
N ALA A 343 -27.78 -0.89 1.50
CA ALA A 343 -26.74 -1.70 2.11
C ALA A 343 -25.42 -1.63 1.32
N SER A 344 -25.48 -1.55 -0.01
CA SER A 344 -24.28 -1.37 -0.85
C SER A 344 -23.63 0.00 -0.61
N ALA A 345 -24.44 1.06 -0.54
CA ALA A 345 -23.96 2.40 -0.20
C ALA A 345 -23.22 2.40 1.16
N PHE A 346 -23.80 1.76 2.17
CA PHE A 346 -23.15 1.61 3.47
C PHE A 346 -21.83 0.84 3.37
N GLY A 347 -21.83 -0.33 2.75
CA GLY A 347 -20.63 -1.18 2.65
C GLY A 347 -19.48 -0.48 1.91
N ARG A 348 -19.77 0.24 0.81
CA ARG A 348 -18.76 0.96 0.03
C ARG A 348 -18.24 2.20 0.78
N MET A 349 -19.10 2.93 1.49
CA MET A 349 -18.66 4.05 2.33
C MET A 349 -17.85 3.58 3.54
N ALA A 350 -18.21 2.45 4.14
CA ALA A 350 -17.44 1.83 5.21
C ALA A 350 -16.05 1.42 4.73
N GLN A 351 -15.93 0.85 3.53
CA GLN A 351 -14.64 0.52 2.93
C GLN A 351 -13.76 1.76 2.71
N ALA A 352 -14.33 2.86 2.20
CA ALA A 352 -13.60 4.12 2.02
C ALA A 352 -13.13 4.71 3.37
N ASN A 353 -13.97 4.65 4.40
CA ASN A 353 -13.63 5.11 5.74
C ASN A 353 -12.56 4.25 6.42
N ASP A 354 -12.67 2.92 6.36
CA ASP A 354 -11.63 2.00 6.87
C ASP A 354 -10.26 2.34 6.27
N LEU A 355 -10.22 2.57 4.95
CA LEU A 355 -9.00 2.96 4.25
C LEU A 355 -8.45 4.31 4.73
N LEU A 356 -9.29 5.32 4.96
CA LEU A 356 -8.82 6.61 5.48
C LEU A 356 -8.32 6.51 6.92
N ILE A 357 -9.02 5.76 7.77
CA ILE A 357 -8.65 5.58 9.18
C ILE A 357 -7.30 4.89 9.29
N LYS A 358 -7.10 3.77 8.58
CA LYS A 358 -5.83 3.05 8.63
C LYS A 358 -4.69 3.84 7.98
N SER A 359 -4.97 4.56 6.89
CA SER A 359 -3.98 5.42 6.24
C SER A 359 -3.51 6.52 7.20
N ARG A 360 -4.45 7.20 7.88
CA ARG A 360 -4.13 8.21 8.90
C ARG A 360 -3.35 7.62 10.07
N ARG A 361 -3.75 6.46 10.59
CA ARG A 361 -3.05 5.77 11.69
C ARG A 361 -1.58 5.50 11.35
N LEU A 362 -1.32 5.08 10.12
CA LEU A 362 0.02 4.76 9.65
C LEU A 362 0.77 5.97 9.08
N GLY A 363 0.17 7.16 9.00
CA GLY A 363 0.75 8.30 8.28
C GLY A 363 1.04 7.98 6.82
N ALA A 364 0.12 7.26 6.17
CA ALA A 364 0.21 6.80 4.79
C ALA A 364 -0.85 7.47 3.91
N THR A 365 -0.62 7.45 2.59
CA THR A 365 -1.58 7.92 1.60
C THR A 365 -2.40 6.75 1.01
N PRO A 366 -3.73 6.87 0.89
CA PRO A 366 -4.57 5.85 0.27
C PRO A 366 -4.19 5.55 -1.18
N VAL A 367 -4.24 4.27 -1.56
CA VAL A 367 -4.03 3.77 -2.93
C VAL A 367 -5.14 2.76 -3.26
N ILE A 368 -5.79 2.89 -4.42
CA ILE A 368 -6.96 2.11 -4.82
C ILE A 368 -6.94 1.88 -6.35
N ASP A 369 -6.65 0.66 -6.77
CA ASP A 369 -6.68 0.28 -8.19
C ASP A 369 -8.08 -0.17 -8.66
N ALA A 370 -8.97 -0.56 -7.75
CA ALA A 370 -10.34 -0.95 -8.04
C ALA A 370 -11.21 0.26 -8.47
N PRO A 371 -11.69 0.34 -9.73
CA PRO A 371 -12.34 1.55 -10.25
C PRO A 371 -13.61 1.95 -9.50
N THR A 372 -14.45 0.97 -9.13
CA THR A 372 -15.67 1.21 -8.34
C THR A 372 -15.32 1.83 -6.98
N SER A 373 -14.38 1.23 -6.26
CA SER A 373 -14.01 1.66 -4.91
C SER A 373 -13.32 3.01 -4.92
N TRP A 374 -12.54 3.31 -5.97
CA TRP A 374 -12.00 4.65 -6.20
C TRP A 374 -13.11 5.69 -6.34
N GLN A 375 -14.17 5.41 -7.11
CA GLN A 375 -15.26 6.36 -7.29
C GLN A 375 -16.00 6.65 -5.97
N TYR A 376 -16.21 5.62 -5.13
CA TYR A 376 -16.76 5.81 -3.79
C TYR A 376 -15.84 6.61 -2.88
N PHE A 377 -14.53 6.40 -2.96
CA PHE A 377 -13.55 7.18 -2.24
C PHE A 377 -13.57 8.67 -2.66
N VAL A 378 -13.69 8.96 -3.95
CA VAL A 378 -13.86 10.34 -4.45
C VAL A 378 -15.13 10.99 -3.90
N TRP A 379 -16.27 10.28 -3.92
CA TRP A 379 -17.51 10.80 -3.32
C TRP A 379 -17.39 11.01 -1.81
N LYS A 380 -16.65 10.16 -1.12
CA LYS A 380 -16.34 10.33 0.31
C LYS A 380 -15.59 11.65 0.53
N LEU A 381 -14.52 11.90 -0.24
CA LEU A 381 -13.77 13.15 -0.16
C LEU A 381 -14.63 14.39 -0.49
N GLU A 382 -15.52 14.28 -1.47
CA GLU A 382 -16.53 15.31 -1.78
C GLU A 382 -17.40 15.61 -0.54
N TYR A 383 -17.88 14.58 0.15
CA TYR A 383 -18.75 14.76 1.32
C TYR A 383 -18.02 15.29 2.55
N ASP A 384 -16.75 14.91 2.75
CA ASP A 384 -15.89 15.50 3.78
C ASP A 384 -15.68 16.99 3.51
N ALA A 385 -15.41 17.36 2.25
CA ALA A 385 -15.20 18.75 1.85
C ALA A 385 -16.46 19.61 2.05
N ASP A 386 -17.65 19.08 1.77
CA ASP A 386 -18.93 19.74 2.02
C ASP A 386 -19.17 20.02 3.53
N ARG A 387 -18.55 19.23 4.43
CA ARG A 387 -18.75 19.32 5.90
C ARG A 387 -17.66 20.11 6.62
N ALA A 388 -16.46 20.20 6.05
CA ALA A 388 -15.33 20.85 6.68
C ALA A 388 -15.47 22.38 6.64
N SER A 389 -15.48 23.04 7.81
CA SER A 389 -15.41 24.51 7.89
C SER A 389 -13.99 25.07 7.83
N GLU A 390 -12.94 24.24 7.89
CA GLU A 390 -11.54 24.61 7.66
C GLU A 390 -10.67 23.34 7.67
N GLY A 391 -9.73 23.19 6.71
CA GLY A 391 -8.73 22.12 6.69
C GLY A 391 -9.09 20.90 5.85
N ALA A 392 -9.09 21.04 4.52
CA ALA A 392 -9.00 19.89 3.63
C ALA A 392 -7.68 19.13 3.91
N PRO A 393 -7.66 17.78 3.90
CA PRO A 393 -6.41 17.05 4.00
C PRO A 393 -5.46 17.51 2.90
N GLN A 394 -4.17 17.67 3.21
CA GLN A 394 -3.15 17.83 2.17
C GLN A 394 -3.22 16.59 1.25
N THR A 395 -3.64 16.78 0.00
CA THR A 395 -3.93 15.70 -0.96
C THR A 395 -2.90 15.59 -2.06
N ASP A 396 -1.84 16.40 -2.07
CA ASP A 396 -0.85 16.43 -3.15
C ASP A 396 -0.25 15.05 -3.47
N ASP A 397 0.15 14.29 -2.45
CA ASP A 397 0.62 12.92 -2.62
C ASP A 397 -0.44 11.98 -3.22
N LEU A 398 -1.70 12.11 -2.77
CA LEU A 398 -2.83 11.34 -3.30
C LEU A 398 -3.06 11.66 -4.78
N HIS A 399 -2.93 12.92 -5.17
CA HIS A 399 -3.05 13.35 -6.56
C HIS A 399 -1.92 12.78 -7.43
N VAL A 400 -0.69 12.71 -6.94
CA VAL A 400 0.42 12.08 -7.68
C VAL A 400 0.23 10.58 -7.80
N LEU A 401 -0.11 9.89 -6.70
CA LEU A 401 -0.33 8.45 -6.72
C LEU A 401 -1.49 8.07 -7.65
N ARG A 402 -2.57 8.85 -7.65
CA ARG A 402 -3.66 8.63 -8.58
C ARG A 402 -3.25 8.83 -10.04
N ALA A 403 -2.39 9.81 -10.31
CA ALA A 403 -1.83 9.98 -11.65
C ALA A 403 -1.06 8.72 -12.09
N LEU A 404 -0.23 8.17 -11.19
CA LEU A 404 0.56 6.95 -11.45
C LEU A 404 -0.31 5.71 -11.70
N GLU A 405 -1.38 5.53 -10.93
CA GLU A 405 -2.34 4.43 -11.17
C GLU A 405 -2.96 4.51 -12.58
N SER A 406 -3.24 5.72 -13.05
CA SER A 406 -3.89 5.97 -14.34
C SER A 406 -2.96 5.87 -15.57
N LEU A 407 -1.66 5.63 -15.38
CA LEU A 407 -0.67 5.58 -16.45
C LEU A 407 -0.89 4.44 -17.46
N SER A 408 -1.62 3.39 -17.08
CA SER A 408 -1.96 2.26 -17.95
C SER A 408 -2.74 2.65 -19.21
N HIS A 409 -3.26 3.87 -19.29
CA HIS A 409 -4.05 4.37 -20.42
C HIS A 409 -3.37 5.54 -21.15
N THR A 410 -2.05 5.67 -21.05
CA THR A 410 -1.27 6.76 -21.65
C THR A 410 -0.07 6.26 -22.44
N ASP A 411 0.60 7.13 -23.19
CA ASP A 411 1.86 6.84 -23.90
C ASP A 411 3.02 6.46 -22.94
N MET A 412 2.81 6.59 -21.63
CA MET A 412 3.73 6.18 -20.57
C MET A 412 3.33 4.85 -19.90
N GLU A 413 2.56 3.98 -20.55
CA GLU A 413 2.15 2.67 -20.01
C GLU A 413 3.33 1.85 -19.43
N TRP A 414 4.54 2.01 -19.99
CA TRP A 414 5.75 1.36 -19.50
C TRP A 414 6.12 1.72 -18.05
N LEU A 415 5.81 2.94 -17.58
CA LEU A 415 5.98 3.34 -16.17
C LEU A 415 5.03 2.54 -15.26
N GLY A 416 3.93 2.02 -15.82
CA GLY A 416 3.02 1.14 -15.14
C GLY A 416 3.55 -0.30 -14.95
N LYS A 417 4.65 -0.64 -15.63
CA LYS A 417 5.17 -2.03 -15.75
C LYS A 417 6.64 -2.15 -15.34
N VAL A 418 7.12 -1.26 -14.47
CA VAL A 418 8.51 -1.31 -13.97
C VAL A 418 8.76 -2.64 -13.26
N PRO A 419 9.76 -3.44 -13.70
CA PRO A 419 10.03 -4.74 -13.06
C PRO A 419 10.43 -4.60 -11.59
N PRO A 420 10.09 -5.56 -10.71
CA PRO A 420 10.52 -5.54 -9.30
C PRO A 420 12.01 -5.26 -9.09
N ARG A 421 12.89 -5.88 -9.88
CA ARG A 421 14.35 -5.65 -9.80
C ARG A 421 14.75 -4.23 -10.12
N ALA A 422 14.08 -3.59 -11.07
CA ALA A 422 14.33 -2.19 -11.42
C ALA A 422 13.95 -1.26 -10.27
N LEU A 423 12.84 -1.54 -9.58
CA LEU A 423 12.48 -0.79 -8.37
C LEU A 423 13.53 -0.96 -7.26
N ILE A 424 14.02 -2.18 -7.04
CA ILE A 424 15.09 -2.44 -6.05
C ILE A 424 16.35 -1.63 -6.40
N GLU A 425 16.77 -1.62 -7.67
CA GLU A 425 17.91 -0.82 -8.13
C GLU A 425 17.70 0.70 -7.92
N LEU A 426 16.49 1.20 -8.18
CA LEU A 426 16.12 2.60 -7.91
C LEU A 426 16.20 2.94 -6.41
N ARG A 427 15.85 2.00 -5.53
CA ARG A 427 15.98 2.15 -4.08
C ARG A 427 17.45 2.18 -3.64
N GLU A 428 18.24 1.21 -4.09
CA GLU A 428 19.66 1.09 -3.73
C GLU A 428 20.50 2.29 -4.21
N SER A 429 20.11 2.91 -5.33
CA SER A 429 20.77 4.10 -5.88
C SER A 429 20.32 5.42 -5.25
N GLY A 430 19.29 5.42 -4.39
CA GLY A 430 18.74 6.65 -3.79
C GLY A 430 18.00 7.55 -4.78
N ALA A 431 17.58 7.00 -5.93
CA ALA A 431 17.01 7.75 -7.05
C ALA A 431 15.61 8.34 -6.77
N LEU A 432 14.86 7.73 -5.84
CA LEU A 432 13.44 8.06 -5.67
C LEU A 432 13.16 9.47 -5.17
N ALA A 433 14.04 10.08 -4.38
CA ALA A 433 13.81 11.44 -3.88
C ALA A 433 13.74 12.46 -5.03
N GLU A 434 14.64 12.33 -6.02
CA GLU A 434 14.65 13.18 -7.22
C GLU A 434 13.43 12.90 -8.09
N ILE A 435 13.11 11.63 -8.34
CA ILE A 435 11.94 11.23 -9.14
C ILE A 435 10.65 11.75 -8.49
N ARG A 436 10.50 11.63 -7.17
CA ARG A 436 9.37 12.15 -6.40
C ARG A 436 9.26 13.67 -6.56
N SER A 437 10.37 14.39 -6.44
CA SER A 437 10.39 15.84 -6.62
C SER A 437 9.98 16.25 -8.03
N ILE A 438 10.36 15.50 -9.07
CA ILE A 438 9.93 15.74 -10.45
C ILE A 438 8.41 15.56 -10.55
N MET A 439 7.88 14.44 -10.05
CA MET A 439 6.46 14.14 -10.15
C MET A 439 5.58 15.14 -9.39
N ALA A 440 5.95 15.49 -8.15
CA ALA A 440 5.17 16.38 -7.28
C ALA A 440 5.19 17.86 -7.72
N ALA A 441 6.08 18.26 -8.64
CA ALA A 441 6.28 19.66 -9.00
C ALA A 441 5.02 20.33 -9.58
N GLY A 442 4.46 21.30 -8.85
CA GLY A 442 3.26 22.02 -9.28
C GLY A 442 1.94 21.29 -9.04
N VAL A 443 1.95 20.11 -8.40
CA VAL A 443 0.73 19.32 -8.14
C VAL A 443 -0.06 19.86 -6.96
N LYS A 444 0.64 20.38 -5.95
CA LYS A 444 0.03 20.98 -4.76
C LYS A 444 -0.90 22.13 -5.12
N GLU A 445 -0.49 23.01 -6.02
CA GLU A 445 -1.28 24.16 -6.49
C GLU A 445 -2.54 23.71 -7.24
N VAL A 446 -2.46 22.59 -7.97
CA VAL A 446 -3.63 21.99 -8.65
C VAL A 446 -4.59 21.39 -7.62
N ALA A 447 -4.06 20.66 -6.63
CA ALA A 447 -4.83 20.02 -5.57
C ALA A 447 -5.54 21.05 -4.68
N GLU A 448 -4.85 22.11 -4.27
CA GLU A 448 -5.42 23.20 -3.45
C GLU A 448 -6.53 23.95 -4.20
N ALA A 449 -6.41 24.11 -5.52
CA ALA A 449 -7.42 24.80 -6.33
C ALA A 449 -8.72 23.97 -6.50
N ARG A 450 -8.60 22.64 -6.67
CA ARG A 450 -9.72 21.69 -6.72
C ARG A 450 -9.30 20.29 -6.24
N PRO A 451 -9.53 19.94 -4.96
CA PRO A 451 -9.11 18.66 -4.37
C PRO A 451 -9.75 17.41 -4.99
N ASP A 452 -10.87 17.56 -5.69
CA ASP A 452 -11.59 16.48 -6.39
C ASP A 452 -11.13 16.31 -7.85
N ASN A 453 -10.29 17.20 -8.37
CA ASN A 453 -9.90 17.23 -9.78
C ASN A 453 -8.58 16.47 -10.04
N PHE A 454 -8.64 15.15 -9.93
CA PHE A 454 -7.50 14.26 -10.20
C PHE A 454 -7.02 14.29 -11.66
N PHE A 455 -7.88 14.68 -12.62
CA PHE A 455 -7.52 14.73 -14.04
C PHE A 455 -6.43 15.77 -14.32
N ARG A 456 -6.52 16.97 -13.73
CA ARG A 456 -5.50 18.01 -13.92
C ARG A 456 -4.17 17.65 -13.27
N SER A 457 -4.21 17.01 -12.11
CA SER A 457 -2.99 16.54 -11.46
C SER A 457 -2.30 15.46 -12.28
N LYS A 458 -3.07 14.56 -12.89
CA LYS A 458 -2.55 13.57 -13.83
C LYS A 458 -1.80 14.23 -14.98
N ASP A 459 -2.44 15.18 -15.67
CA ASP A 459 -1.82 15.88 -16.79
C ASP A 459 -0.53 16.59 -16.34
N ARG A 460 -0.53 17.21 -15.16
CA ARG A 460 0.65 17.86 -14.60
C ARG A 460 1.81 16.89 -14.31
N VAL A 461 1.54 15.75 -13.68
CA VAL A 461 2.55 14.72 -13.40
C VAL A 461 3.14 14.19 -14.70
N PHE A 462 2.30 13.97 -15.71
CA PHE A 462 2.72 13.53 -17.03
C PHE A 462 3.66 14.54 -17.70
N GLU A 463 3.27 15.82 -17.76
CA GLU A 463 4.10 16.89 -18.31
C GLU A 463 5.47 16.99 -17.62
N ASN A 464 5.52 16.80 -16.30
CA ASN A 464 6.77 16.83 -15.54
C ASN A 464 7.70 15.70 -15.94
N LEU A 465 7.18 14.48 -16.06
CA LEU A 465 7.93 13.30 -16.47
C LEU A 465 8.41 13.40 -17.92
N GLU A 466 7.54 13.83 -18.83
CA GLU A 466 7.89 14.03 -20.24
C GLU A 466 9.01 15.05 -20.38
N ARG A 467 8.87 16.21 -19.72
CA ARG A 467 9.91 17.24 -19.71
C ARG A 467 11.24 16.71 -19.16
N ALA A 468 11.22 15.92 -18.09
CA ALA A 468 12.44 15.34 -17.52
C ALA A 468 13.13 14.38 -18.49
N LEU A 469 12.35 13.50 -19.14
CA LEU A 469 12.85 12.56 -20.15
C LEU A 469 13.40 13.29 -21.38
N ASP A 470 12.74 14.35 -21.85
CA ASP A 470 13.19 15.16 -22.99
C ASP A 470 14.49 15.90 -22.68
N VAL A 471 14.60 16.49 -21.48
CA VAL A 471 15.84 17.13 -21.02
C VAL A 471 16.97 16.10 -20.98
N HIS A 472 16.70 14.89 -20.46
CA HIS A 472 17.68 13.81 -20.41
C HIS A 472 18.11 13.34 -21.82
N GLN A 473 17.15 13.16 -22.73
CA GLN A 473 17.43 12.81 -24.12
C GLN A 473 18.26 13.89 -24.81
N GLY A 474 17.95 15.17 -24.59
CA GLY A 474 18.74 16.30 -25.06
C GLY A 474 20.17 16.32 -24.52
N GLN A 475 20.38 15.94 -23.25
CA GLN A 475 21.72 15.79 -22.67
C GLN A 475 22.49 14.64 -23.33
N LEU A 476 21.84 13.51 -23.62
CA LEU A 476 22.46 12.41 -24.37
C LEU A 476 22.82 12.82 -25.80
N ASP A 477 21.94 13.57 -26.48
CA ASP A 477 22.19 14.04 -27.84
C ASP A 477 23.28 15.10 -27.89
N ALA A 478 23.37 15.98 -26.88
CA ALA A 478 24.50 16.89 -26.71
C ALA A 478 25.82 16.12 -26.53
N LEU A 479 25.83 15.03 -25.75
CA LEU A 479 27.01 14.16 -25.62
C LEU A 479 27.36 13.45 -26.93
N ARG A 480 26.37 13.06 -27.75
CA ARG A 480 26.62 12.49 -29.09
C ARG A 480 27.16 13.52 -30.07
N ALA A 481 26.63 14.75 -30.01
CA ALA A 481 27.00 15.85 -30.89
C ALA A 481 28.39 16.42 -30.58
N LYS A 482 28.93 16.17 -29.39
CA LYS A 482 30.38 16.26 -29.13
C LYS A 482 31.06 15.17 -30.00
N THR A 483 31.25 15.43 -31.29
CA THR A 483 31.96 14.52 -32.21
C THR A 483 33.44 14.48 -31.84
N TRP A 484 33.94 13.34 -31.35
CA TRP A 484 35.35 13.18 -31.01
C TRP A 484 35.99 12.11 -31.88
N LYS A 485 36.97 12.52 -32.69
CA LYS A 485 37.75 11.61 -33.53
C LYS A 485 38.99 11.14 -32.78
N PHE A 486 39.16 9.83 -32.63
CA PHE A 486 40.43 9.23 -32.21
C PHE A 486 40.81 8.19 -33.26
N ALA A 487 42.05 8.26 -33.76
CA ALA A 487 42.50 7.48 -34.91
C ALA A 487 41.53 7.55 -36.13
N GLY A 488 40.97 8.73 -36.39
CA GLY A 488 40.09 8.99 -37.55
C GLY A 488 38.65 8.47 -37.43
N LYS A 489 38.29 7.77 -36.35
CA LYS A 489 36.92 7.27 -36.09
C LYS A 489 36.22 8.10 -35.02
N ASP A 490 34.93 8.37 -35.21
CA ASP A 490 34.08 9.02 -34.20
C ASP A 490 33.79 8.06 -33.04
N ILE A 491 34.31 8.39 -31.85
CA ILE A 491 34.16 7.58 -30.63
C ILE A 491 33.03 8.13 -29.73
N GLY A 492 32.58 9.37 -29.96
CA GLY A 492 31.52 10.00 -29.15
C GLY A 492 30.21 9.20 -29.22
N THR A 493 29.84 8.78 -30.42
CA THR A 493 28.68 7.92 -30.65
C THR A 493 28.78 6.60 -29.87
N TRP A 494 29.96 5.96 -29.80
CA TRP A 494 30.15 4.65 -29.15
C TRP A 494 30.11 4.69 -27.63
N VAL A 495 30.66 5.75 -27.03
CA VAL A 495 30.56 5.97 -25.58
C VAL A 495 29.10 6.19 -25.18
N VAL A 496 28.35 6.95 -25.98
CA VAL A 496 26.94 7.31 -25.69
C VAL A 496 25.93 6.25 -26.13
N THR A 497 26.25 5.29 -26.99
CA THR A 497 25.41 4.11 -27.28
C THR A 497 25.71 2.90 -26.38
N GLY A 498 26.88 2.86 -25.72
CA GLY A 498 27.27 1.74 -24.85
C GLY A 498 27.60 0.46 -25.61
N THR A 499 27.79 0.54 -26.94
CA THR A 499 28.07 -0.60 -27.82
C THR A 499 29.53 -1.03 -27.85
N VAL A 500 30.43 -0.28 -27.21
CA VAL A 500 31.85 -0.69 -27.06
C VAL A 500 32.17 -0.77 -25.58
N ALA A 501 32.87 -1.83 -25.20
CA ALA A 501 33.37 -2.15 -23.87
C ALA A 501 34.25 -1.03 -23.26
N VAL A 502 33.64 0.09 -22.87
CA VAL A 502 34.33 1.17 -22.13
C VAL A 502 34.63 0.73 -20.68
N SER A 503 34.01 -0.36 -20.21
CA SER A 503 34.47 -1.09 -19.03
C SER A 503 35.91 -1.58 -19.20
N ALA A 504 36.25 -2.17 -20.36
CA ALA A 504 37.59 -2.71 -20.62
C ALA A 504 38.66 -1.62 -20.72
N ALA A 505 38.30 -0.42 -21.18
CA ALA A 505 39.19 0.74 -21.26
C ALA A 505 39.40 1.46 -19.91
N LEU A 506 38.58 1.19 -18.88
CA LEU A 506 38.65 1.86 -17.57
C LEU A 506 39.03 0.93 -16.41
N THR A 507 38.85 -0.40 -16.52
CA THR A 507 39.13 -1.35 -15.42
C THR A 507 40.41 -2.17 -15.59
N GLY A 508 41.11 -2.07 -16.72
CA GLY A 508 42.41 -2.73 -16.93
C GLY A 508 42.34 -4.26 -17.11
N TYR A 509 41.16 -4.84 -17.33
CA TYR A 509 41.01 -6.26 -17.66
C TYR A 509 40.82 -6.47 -19.19
N PRO A 510 41.65 -7.30 -19.84
CA PRO A 510 41.54 -7.56 -21.26
C PRO A 510 40.64 -8.77 -21.52
N ILE A 511 39.36 -8.60 -21.82
CA ILE A 511 38.59 -9.66 -22.50
C ILE A 511 37.66 -9.09 -23.57
N PHE A 512 38.05 -9.41 -24.82
CA PHE A 512 37.26 -9.63 -26.02
C PHE A 512 35.72 -9.63 -25.88
N ALA A 513 35.06 -8.72 -26.61
CA ALA A 513 33.84 -9.03 -27.37
C ALA A 513 33.49 -7.85 -28.30
N LEU A 514 33.30 -8.18 -29.59
CA LEU A 514 32.72 -7.35 -30.66
C LEU A 514 33.61 -6.29 -31.34
N ALA A 515 34.68 -6.74 -32.03
CA ALA A 515 35.17 -6.12 -33.27
C ALA A 515 36.06 -7.08 -34.09
N ALA A 516 35.70 -8.37 -34.18
CA ALA A 516 36.42 -9.34 -35.01
C ALA A 516 35.91 -9.40 -36.46
N LEU A 517 35.32 -8.31 -36.97
CA LEU A 517 34.99 -8.18 -38.39
C LEU A 517 35.51 -6.83 -38.87
N ALA A 518 36.50 -6.93 -39.76
CA ALA A 518 37.20 -5.85 -40.46
C ALA A 518 38.11 -4.98 -39.59
N VAL A 519 39.36 -5.40 -39.41
CA VAL A 519 40.54 -4.72 -39.99
C VAL A 519 41.74 -5.58 -39.56
N ASP A 520 42.12 -6.51 -40.44
CA ASP A 520 43.51 -6.93 -40.50
C ASP A 520 44.28 -5.73 -41.04
N GLN A 521 45.39 -5.38 -40.39
CA GLN A 521 46.30 -4.25 -40.63
C GLN A 521 46.07 -3.00 -39.76
N VAL A 522 47.08 -2.81 -38.89
CA VAL A 522 47.54 -1.60 -38.19
C VAL A 522 47.09 -1.37 -36.72
N VAL A 523 48.13 -1.25 -35.88
CA VAL A 523 48.32 -0.50 -34.61
C VAL A 523 48.16 -1.25 -33.28
N ASP A 524 49.32 -1.35 -32.61
CA ASP A 524 49.57 -1.17 -31.17
C ASP A 524 48.32 -0.83 -30.33
N VAL A 525 47.93 -1.77 -29.45
CA VAL A 525 46.82 -1.56 -28.51
C VAL A 525 47.20 -0.42 -27.55
N PRO A 526 46.47 0.71 -27.50
CA PRO A 526 46.79 1.83 -26.64
C PRO A 526 46.83 1.38 -25.18
N LYS A 527 47.86 1.76 -24.42
CA LYS A 527 47.88 1.52 -22.97
C LYS A 527 46.87 2.48 -22.32
N LEU A 528 46.34 2.13 -21.15
CA LEU A 528 45.35 2.96 -20.40
C LEU A 528 45.82 4.41 -20.14
N LYS A 529 47.14 4.64 -20.18
CA LYS A 529 47.81 5.94 -20.08
C LYS A 529 47.76 6.78 -21.36
N ASP A 530 47.49 6.17 -22.51
CA ASP A 530 47.47 6.79 -23.83
C ASP A 530 46.04 7.24 -24.24
N ILE A 531 45.03 6.94 -23.41
CA ILE A 531 43.65 7.45 -23.59
C ILE A 531 43.61 8.91 -23.11
N PRO A 532 43.25 9.87 -23.99
CA PRO A 532 43.11 11.27 -23.63
C PRO A 532 42.16 11.48 -22.45
N GLU A 533 42.52 12.40 -21.56
CA GLU A 533 41.73 12.75 -20.38
C GLU A 533 40.30 13.17 -20.74
N SER A 534 40.11 13.85 -21.88
CA SER A 534 38.78 14.22 -22.39
C SER A 534 37.86 13.03 -22.67
N ILE A 535 38.39 11.89 -23.11
CA ILE A 535 37.61 10.66 -23.34
C ILE A 535 37.23 10.02 -22.00
N LYS A 536 38.12 10.05 -21.02
CA LYS A 536 37.84 9.57 -19.65
C LYS A 536 36.74 10.41 -19.01
N GLU A 537 36.80 11.73 -19.17
CA GLU A 537 35.76 12.64 -18.67
C GLU A 537 34.43 12.45 -19.40
N LEU A 538 34.41 12.25 -20.72
CA LEU A 538 33.19 11.90 -21.46
C LEU A 538 32.57 10.58 -21.00
N ALA A 539 33.39 9.55 -20.77
CA ALA A 539 32.91 8.28 -20.26
C ALA A 539 32.33 8.42 -18.85
N LYS A 540 32.96 9.24 -17.98
CA LYS A 540 32.43 9.57 -16.65
C LYS A 540 31.14 10.37 -16.74
N GLU A 541 31.06 11.38 -17.60
CA GLU A 541 29.88 12.23 -17.80
C GLU A 541 28.70 11.40 -18.34
N SER A 542 28.94 10.57 -19.35
CA SER A 542 27.92 9.65 -19.89
C SER A 542 27.49 8.59 -18.87
N LYS A 543 28.43 8.02 -18.11
CA LYS A 543 28.10 7.07 -17.04
C LYS A 543 27.26 7.73 -15.96
N LYS A 544 27.66 8.91 -15.48
CA LYS A 544 26.92 9.70 -14.48
C LYS A 544 25.52 10.05 -14.98
N LEU A 545 25.39 10.43 -16.25
CA LEU A 545 24.10 10.74 -16.86
C LEU A 545 23.20 9.50 -16.90
N ARG A 546 23.70 8.36 -17.39
CA ARG A 546 22.91 7.10 -17.42
C ARG A 546 22.54 6.56 -16.04
N GLN A 547 23.38 6.81 -15.04
CA GLN A 547 23.16 6.42 -13.65
C GLN A 547 22.34 7.47 -12.87
N SER A 548 21.97 8.59 -13.49
CA SER A 548 21.03 9.54 -12.88
C SER A 548 19.65 8.90 -12.70
N PRO A 549 18.82 9.40 -11.78
CA PRO A 549 17.46 8.88 -11.57
C PRO A 549 16.62 8.86 -12.83
N VAL A 550 16.68 9.93 -13.64
CA VAL A 550 16.01 10.00 -14.94
C VAL A 550 16.65 9.04 -15.95
N GLY A 551 17.98 8.84 -15.89
CA GLY A 551 18.69 7.86 -16.73
C GLY A 551 18.30 6.41 -16.46
N LEU A 552 18.08 6.05 -15.20
CA LEU A 552 17.57 4.74 -14.82
C LEU A 552 16.16 4.53 -15.37
N LEU A 553 15.24 5.48 -15.16
CA LEU A 553 13.89 5.47 -15.75
C LEU A 553 13.93 5.34 -17.28
N PHE A 554 14.76 6.14 -17.93
CA PHE A 554 14.93 6.14 -19.38
C PHE A 554 15.45 4.80 -19.92
N SER A 555 16.29 4.10 -19.16
CA SER A 555 16.77 2.77 -19.52
C SER A 555 15.63 1.74 -19.53
N TYR A 556 14.70 1.84 -18.57
CA TYR A 556 13.55 0.93 -18.47
C TYR A 556 12.52 1.18 -19.56
N ARG A 557 12.30 2.44 -19.96
CA ARG A 557 11.50 2.77 -21.16
C ARG A 557 11.97 1.98 -22.38
N LYS A 558 13.27 1.99 -22.65
CA LYS A 558 13.86 1.26 -23.79
C LYS A 558 13.78 -0.26 -23.66
N MET A 559 13.72 -0.79 -22.45
CA MET A 559 13.52 -2.22 -22.22
C MET A 559 12.07 -2.63 -22.46
N ALA A 560 11.11 -1.77 -22.09
CA ALA A 560 9.69 -2.03 -22.31
C ALA A 560 9.26 -1.89 -23.78
N GLU A 561 9.98 -1.07 -24.57
CA GLU A 561 9.78 -0.93 -26.02
C GLU A 561 10.35 -2.12 -26.85
N ARG A 562 11.02 -3.10 -26.20
CA ARG A 562 11.60 -4.30 -26.82
C ARG A 562 10.82 -5.55 -26.44
#